data_AF-F4G2S7-F1
#
_entry.id   AF-F4G2S7-F1
#
_cell.length_a   1.000
_cell.length_b   1.000
_cell.length_c   1.000
_cell.angle_alpha   90.00
_cell.angle_beta   90.00
_cell.angle_gamma   90.00
#
_symmetry.space_group_name_H-M   'P 1'
#
loop_
_entity.id
_entity.type
_entity.pdbx_description
1 polymer ?
#
loop_
_entity_poly.entity_id
_entity_poly.type
_entity_poly.pdbx_seq_one_letter_code
_entity_poly.pdbx_strand_id
1 'polypeptide(L)'
;MDIKSLNRTILISASFLYSINVILSISLYTLLTQISLPVSNLDLRSVLIAVPLISGVFNGLILSMLSMGLKYAEYYGLAKSILAIIIYTGYWAAFRPGLDVLAFIVSIMILCVIQIGVLTLYARVQKEMFG
;
A
#
# COMPACT_ATOMS: atom_id res chain seq x y z
N MET A 1 22.06 -3.94 -17.47
CA MET A 1 20.74 -3.62 -18.05
C MET A 1 20.77 -2.16 -18.43
N ASP A 2 20.26 -1.77 -19.60
CA ASP A 2 20.18 -0.34 -19.94
C ASP A 2 19.12 0.37 -19.08
N ILE A 3 19.23 1.69 -18.96
CA ILE A 3 18.36 2.50 -18.09
C ILE A 3 16.88 2.37 -18.51
N LYS A 4 16.60 2.26 -19.82
CA LYS A 4 15.23 2.10 -20.33
C LYS A 4 14.62 0.74 -19.97
N SER A 5 15.37 -0.36 -20.10
CA SER A 5 14.91 -1.67 -19.65
C SER A 5 14.76 -1.71 -18.12
N LEU A 6 15.65 -1.06 -17.37
CA LEU A 6 15.52 -0.94 -15.92
C LEU A 6 14.25 -0.21 -15.51
N ASN A 7 13.94 0.93 -16.13
CA ASN A 7 12.69 1.64 -15.90
C ASN A 7 11.47 0.76 -16.20
N ARG A 8 11.48 0.03 -17.30
CA ARG A 8 10.38 -0.88 -17.68
C ARG A 8 10.18 -1.99 -16.66
N THR A 9 11.25 -2.63 -16.20
CA THR A 9 11.19 -3.68 -15.18
C THR A 9 10.66 -3.14 -13.86
N ILE A 10 11.09 -1.93 -13.46
CA ILE A 10 10.59 -1.26 -12.25
C ILE A 10 9.09 -0.97 -12.37
N LEU A 11 8.63 -0.44 -13.50
CA LEU A 11 7.21 -0.15 -13.72
C LEU A 11 6.35 -1.41 -13.70
N ILE A 12 6.80 -2.52 -14.30
CA ILE A 12 6.10 -3.80 -14.25
C ILE A 12 6.04 -4.34 -12.82
N SER A 13 7.17 -4.28 -12.11
CA SER A 13 7.26 -4.74 -10.72
C SER A 13 6.36 -3.91 -9.80
N ALA A 14 6.38 -2.58 -9.95
CA ALA A 14 5.48 -1.69 -9.24
C ALA A 14 4.02 -2.01 -9.57
N SER A 15 3.68 -2.19 -10.85
CA SER A 15 2.32 -2.49 -11.27
C SER A 15 1.77 -3.75 -10.61
N PHE A 16 2.59 -4.80 -10.56
CA PHE A 16 2.24 -6.05 -9.89
C PHE A 16 2.06 -5.85 -8.38
N LEU A 17 3.03 -5.22 -7.71
CA LEU A 17 3.00 -5.01 -6.26
C LEU A 17 1.81 -4.15 -5.82
N TYR A 18 1.55 -3.05 -6.52
CA TYR A 18 0.42 -2.17 -6.21
C TYR A 18 -0.91 -2.87 -6.46
N SER A 19 -1.04 -3.66 -7.53
CA SER A 19 -2.26 -4.42 -7.81
C SER A 19 -2.55 -5.45 -6.70
N ILE A 20 -1.54 -6.19 -6.24
CA ILE A 20 -1.72 -7.11 -5.11
C ILE A 20 -2.10 -6.34 -3.85
N ASN A 21 -1.46 -5.20 -3.57
CA ASN A 21 -1.75 -4.41 -2.38
C ASN A 21 -3.19 -3.83 -2.42
N VAL A 22 -3.71 -3.46 -3.60
CA VAL A 22 -5.13 -3.10 -3.80
C VAL A 22 -6.02 -4.28 -3.44
N ILE A 23 -5.77 -5.47 -4.02
CA ILE A 23 -6.58 -6.67 -3.78
C ILE A 23 -6.62 -7.01 -2.30
N LEU A 24 -5.45 -7.08 -1.63
CA LEU A 24 -5.38 -7.40 -0.21
C LEU A 24 -6.07 -6.34 0.66
N SER A 25 -5.95 -5.06 0.32
CA SER A 25 -6.60 -3.97 1.04
C SER A 25 -8.14 -4.06 0.94
N ILE A 26 -8.68 -4.38 -0.23
CA ILE A 26 -10.13 -4.56 -0.45
C ILE A 26 -10.62 -5.85 0.22
N SER A 27 -9.84 -6.93 0.16
CA SER A 27 -10.16 -8.18 0.86
C SER A 27 -10.20 -7.98 2.37
N LEU A 28 -9.24 -7.24 2.94
CA LEU A 28 -9.23 -6.90 4.36
C LEU A 28 -10.44 -6.03 4.74
N TYR A 29 -10.78 -5.02 3.94
CA TYR A 29 -12.00 -4.23 4.13
C TYR A 29 -13.23 -5.15 4.20
N THR A 30 -13.38 -6.04 3.22
CA THR A 30 -14.52 -6.96 3.12
C THR A 30 -14.59 -7.88 4.34
N LEU A 31 -13.45 -8.44 4.76
CA LEU A 31 -13.36 -9.27 5.96
C LEU A 31 -13.81 -8.51 7.22
N LEU A 32 -13.35 -7.27 7.40
CA LEU A 32 -13.71 -6.44 8.56
C LEU A 32 -15.18 -6.01 8.58
N THR A 33 -15.85 -5.98 7.42
CA THR A 33 -17.32 -5.76 7.38
C THR A 33 -18.12 -6.98 7.86
N GLN A 34 -17.55 -8.18 7.73
CA GLN A 34 -18.22 -9.44 8.09
C GLN A 34 -17.89 -9.91 9.50
N ILE A 35 -16.71 -9.56 10.02
CA ILE A 35 -16.27 -9.96 11.36
C ILE A 35 -16.65 -8.90 12.41
N SER A 36 -17.10 -9.37 13.58
CA SER A 36 -17.26 -8.53 14.77
C SER A 36 -15.90 -8.14 15.33
N LEU A 37 -15.51 -6.87 15.16
CA LEU A 37 -14.34 -6.32 15.84
C LEU A 37 -14.64 -6.14 17.35
N PRO A 38 -13.65 -6.34 18.24
CA PRO A 38 -13.80 -6.14 19.69
C PRO A 38 -13.81 -4.64 20.05
N VAL A 39 -14.63 -3.86 19.35
CA VAL A 39 -14.76 -2.42 19.49
C VAL A 39 -16.25 -2.11 19.69
N SER A 40 -16.60 -1.70 20.91
CA SER A 40 -17.98 -1.39 21.29
C SER A 40 -18.47 -0.06 20.71
N ASN A 41 -17.56 0.89 20.44
CA ASN A 41 -17.89 2.17 19.83
C ASN A 41 -18.09 2.03 18.31
N LEU A 42 -19.32 2.29 17.84
CA LEU A 42 -19.71 2.14 16.43
C LEU A 42 -18.97 3.10 15.48
N ASP A 43 -18.73 4.33 15.91
CA ASP A 43 -18.02 5.34 15.10
C ASP A 43 -16.57 4.92 14.90
N LEU A 44 -15.91 4.52 15.99
CA LEU A 44 -14.53 4.06 15.96
C LEU A 44 -14.38 2.78 15.13
N ARG A 45 -15.32 1.85 15.25
CA ARG A 45 -15.37 0.64 14.42
C ARG A 45 -15.50 0.98 12.92
N SER A 46 -16.35 1.95 12.57
CA SER A 46 -16.57 2.35 11.18
C SER A 46 -15.31 2.98 10.56
N VAL A 47 -14.61 3.84 11.31
CA VAL A 47 -13.34 4.44 10.88
C VAL A 47 -12.27 3.35 10.65
N LEU A 48 -12.17 2.37 11.57
CA LEU A 48 -11.22 1.27 11.46
C LEU A 48 -11.47 0.37 10.25
N ILE A 49 -12.73 0.07 9.96
CA ILE A 49 -13.12 -0.68 8.77
C ILE A 49 -12.75 0.10 7.50
N ALA A 50 -12.89 1.43 7.49
CA ALA A 50 -12.58 2.24 6.31
C ALA A 50 -11.08 2.33 5.97
N VAL A 51 -10.17 2.12 6.93
CA VAL A 51 -8.72 2.26 6.73
C VAL A 51 -8.18 1.37 5.58
N PRO A 52 -8.48 0.06 5.52
CA PRO A 52 -8.10 -0.78 4.39
C PRO A 52 -8.66 -0.29 3.05
N LEU A 53 -9.91 0.15 3.00
CA LEU A 53 -10.50 0.67 1.78
C LEU A 53 -9.74 1.90 1.27
N ILE A 54 -9.46 2.86 2.16
CA ILE A 54 -8.69 4.06 1.85
C ILE A 54 -7.29 3.67 1.35
N SER A 55 -6.61 2.72 2.01
CA SER A 55 -5.32 2.19 1.56
C SER A 55 -5.40 1.61 0.15
N GLY A 56 -6.46 0.85 -0.16
CA GLY A 56 -6.71 0.29 -1.48
C GLY A 56 -6.86 1.38 -2.56
N VAL A 57 -7.68 2.40 -2.28
CA VAL A 57 -7.86 3.54 -3.19
C VAL A 57 -6.55 4.27 -3.46
N PHE A 58 -5.77 4.59 -2.42
CA PHE A 58 -4.48 5.26 -2.60
C PHE A 58 -3.47 4.40 -3.37
N ASN A 59 -3.43 3.08 -3.15
CA ASN A 59 -2.60 2.19 -3.96
C ASN A 59 -2.98 2.27 -5.45
N GLY A 60 -4.28 2.28 -5.77
CA GLY A 60 -4.76 2.41 -7.15
C GLY A 60 -4.42 3.77 -7.79
N LEU A 61 -4.51 4.85 -7.01
CA LEU A 61 -4.08 6.18 -7.46
C LEU A 61 -2.59 6.22 -7.76
N ILE A 62 -1.74 5.74 -6.84
CA ILE A 62 -0.28 5.74 -7.03
C ILE A 62 0.12 4.86 -8.22
N LEU A 63 -0.53 3.71 -8.38
CA LEU A 63 -0.34 2.87 -9.56
C LEU A 63 -0.61 3.66 -10.85
N SER A 64 -1.74 4.35 -10.92
CA SER A 64 -2.10 5.17 -12.08
C SER A 64 -1.07 6.27 -12.34
N MET A 65 -0.59 6.94 -11.29
CA MET A 65 0.44 7.97 -11.40
C MET A 65 1.76 7.42 -11.94
N LEU A 66 2.20 6.24 -11.46
CA LEU A 66 3.40 5.58 -11.94
C LEU A 66 3.28 5.14 -13.39
N SER A 67 2.12 4.57 -13.78
CA SER A 67 1.86 4.15 -15.16
C SER A 67 1.84 5.32 -16.14
N MET A 68 1.36 6.49 -15.70
CA MET A 68 1.37 7.72 -16.48
C MET A 68 2.72 8.46 -16.45
N GLY A 69 3.69 7.99 -15.66
CA GLY A 69 4.98 8.66 -15.51
C GLY A 69 4.88 10.06 -14.91
N LEU A 70 3.91 10.29 -14.01
CA LEU A 70 3.70 11.60 -13.41
C LEU A 70 4.85 11.96 -12.47
N LYS A 71 5.24 13.24 -12.51
CA LYS A 71 6.24 13.79 -11.60
C LYS A 71 5.78 13.61 -10.16
N TYR A 72 6.71 13.22 -9.29
CA TYR A 72 6.50 12.98 -7.85
C TYR A 72 5.67 11.76 -7.47
N ALA A 73 5.28 10.89 -8.41
CA ALA A 73 4.57 9.64 -8.10
C ALA A 73 5.30 8.79 -7.03
N GLU A 74 6.63 8.81 -7.05
CA GLU A 74 7.50 8.18 -6.07
C GLU A 74 7.34 8.73 -4.66
N TYR A 75 7.20 10.05 -4.51
CA TYR A 75 7.07 10.68 -3.19
C TYR A 75 5.71 10.37 -2.57
N TYR A 76 4.64 10.44 -3.36
CA TYR A 76 3.30 10.03 -2.90
C TYR A 76 3.26 8.55 -2.54
N GLY A 77 3.91 7.70 -3.33
CA GLY A 77 4.05 6.28 -3.04
C GLY A 77 4.79 6.01 -1.73
N LEU A 78 5.93 6.68 -1.50
CA LEU A 78 6.73 6.54 -0.29
C LEU A 78 5.96 6.99 0.95
N ALA A 79 5.35 8.18 0.89
CA ALA A 79 4.57 8.74 1.98
C ALA A 79 3.40 7.81 2.36
N LYS A 80 2.67 7.31 1.36
CA LYS A 80 1.58 6.37 1.58
C LYS A 80 2.05 5.07 2.20
N SER A 81 3.14 4.48 1.71
CA SER A 81 3.64 3.20 2.22
C SER A 81 4.11 3.31 3.67
N ILE A 82 4.80 4.40 4.02
CA ILE A 82 5.22 4.68 5.40
C ILE A 82 3.98 4.88 6.29
N LEU A 83 3.03 5.71 5.85
CA LEU A 83 1.81 5.98 6.61
C LEU A 83 1.00 4.70 6.84
N ALA A 84 0.87 3.85 5.83
CA ALA A 84 0.19 2.57 5.95
C ALA A 84 0.86 1.67 7.00
N ILE A 85 2.18 1.56 7.01
CA ILE A 85 2.92 0.77 8.01
C ILE A 85 2.64 1.29 9.42
N ILE A 86 2.69 2.60 9.63
CA ILE A 86 2.41 3.23 10.93
C ILE A 86 0.98 2.94 11.38
N ILE A 87 -0.01 3.16 10.51
CA ILE A 87 -1.43 2.95 10.83
C ILE A 87 -1.70 1.48 11.14
N TYR A 88 -1.20 0.56 10.33
CA TYR A 88 -1.43 -0.88 10.54
C TYR A 88 -0.70 -1.42 11.77
N THR A 89 0.46 -0.87 12.11
CA THR A 89 1.16 -1.19 13.37
C THR A 89 0.36 -0.67 14.57
N GLY A 90 -0.18 0.54 14.49
CA GLY A 90 -1.10 1.08 15.50
C GLY A 90 -2.37 0.25 15.64
N TYR A 91 -2.95 -0.20 14.53
CA TYR A 91 -4.12 -1.07 14.50
C TYR A 91 -3.86 -2.38 15.24
N TRP A 92 -2.71 -3.01 14.96
CA TRP A 92 -2.29 -4.23 15.63
C TRP A 92 -2.13 -4.02 17.14
N ALA A 93 -1.42 -2.97 17.56
CA ALA A 93 -1.14 -2.68 18.95
C ALA A 93 -2.41 -2.38 19.77
N ALA A 94 -3.37 -1.66 19.18
CA ALA A 94 -4.57 -1.21 19.87
C ALA A 94 -5.67 -2.29 19.95
N PHE A 95 -5.88 -3.06 18.88
CA PHE A 95 -7.06 -3.93 18.76
C PHE A 95 -6.75 -5.42 18.82
N ARG A 96 -5.46 -5.80 18.71
CA ARG A 96 -4.99 -7.20 18.71
C ARG A 96 -5.91 -8.13 17.91
N PRO A 97 -6.07 -7.87 16.60
CA PRO A 97 -7.02 -8.60 15.78
C PRO A 97 -6.70 -10.10 15.71
N GLY A 98 -7.72 -10.90 15.38
CA GLY A 98 -7.56 -12.34 15.15
C GLY A 98 -6.57 -12.66 14.03
N LEU A 99 -6.10 -13.91 13.99
CA LEU A 99 -5.03 -14.35 13.08
C LEU A 99 -5.36 -14.10 11.59
N ASP A 100 -6.62 -14.23 11.19
CA ASP A 100 -7.04 -14.02 9.80
C ASP A 100 -6.82 -12.57 9.36
N VAL A 101 -7.26 -11.61 10.19
CA VAL A 101 -7.06 -10.18 9.97
C VAL A 101 -5.59 -9.81 10.04
N LEU A 102 -4.85 -10.42 10.97
CA LEU A 102 -3.41 -10.23 11.09
C LEU A 102 -2.65 -10.62 9.83
N ALA A 103 -2.99 -11.76 9.24
CA ALA A 103 -2.34 -12.25 8.03
C ALA A 103 -2.42 -11.20 6.92
N PHE A 104 -3.62 -10.62 6.69
CA PHE A 104 -3.80 -9.52 5.75
C PHE A 104 -2.98 -8.28 6.10
N ILE A 105 -3.05 -7.84 7.36
CA ILE A 105 -2.33 -6.64 7.82
C ILE A 105 -0.82 -6.79 7.58
N VAL A 106 -0.24 -7.92 7.97
CA VAL A 106 1.19 -8.20 7.80
C VAL A 106 1.56 -8.31 6.33
N SER A 107 0.77 -9.00 5.50
CA SER A 107 1.02 -9.05 4.05
C SER A 107 1.00 -7.67 3.41
N ILE A 108 0.05 -6.80 3.79
CA ILE A 108 -0.01 -5.42 3.30
C ILE A 108 1.22 -4.63 3.74
N MET A 109 1.65 -4.74 5.00
CA MET A 109 2.84 -4.05 5.49
C MET A 109 4.12 -4.53 4.78
N ILE A 110 4.27 -5.84 4.55
CA ILE A 110 5.40 -6.40 3.80
C ILE A 110 5.42 -5.84 2.38
N LEU A 111 4.26 -5.79 1.70
CA LEU A 111 4.17 -5.18 0.37
C LEU A 111 4.54 -3.70 0.40
N CYS A 112 4.12 -2.94 1.41
CA CYS A 112 4.52 -1.54 1.57
C CYS A 112 6.06 -1.39 1.67
N VAL A 113 6.74 -2.27 2.41
CA VAL A 113 8.21 -2.27 2.51
C VAL A 113 8.85 -2.55 1.15
N ILE A 114 8.35 -3.55 0.42
CA ILE A 114 8.87 -3.88 -0.92
C ILE A 114 8.61 -2.71 -1.90
N GLN A 115 7.42 -2.10 -1.84
CA GLN A 115 7.07 -0.93 -2.65
C GLN A 115 8.03 0.23 -2.37
N ILE A 116 8.41 0.49 -1.12
CA ILE A 116 9.41 1.52 -0.78
C ILE A 116 10.74 1.26 -1.50
N GLY A 117 11.20 0.01 -1.52
CA GLY A 117 12.41 -0.38 -2.25
C GLY A 117 12.30 -0.10 -3.75
N VAL A 118 11.19 -0.52 -4.38
CA VAL A 118 10.93 -0.30 -5.81
C VAL A 118 10.84 1.19 -6.15
N LEU A 119 10.14 1.98 -5.34
CA LEU A 119 10.02 3.43 -5.54
C LEU A 119 11.35 4.15 -5.38
N THR A 120 12.20 3.70 -4.45
CA THR A 120 13.54 4.28 -4.28
C THR A 120 14.41 4.03 -5.51
N LEU A 121 14.31 2.84 -6.10
CA LEU A 121 14.98 2.54 -7.38
C LEU A 121 14.37 3.35 -8.53
N TYR A 122 13.04 3.46 -8.60
CA TYR A 122 12.36 4.28 -9.59
C TYR A 122 12.83 5.74 -9.53
N ALA A 123 12.91 6.34 -8.35
CA ALA A 123 13.38 7.71 -8.15
C ALA A 123 14.80 7.93 -8.67
N ARG A 124 15.71 6.95 -8.49
CA ARG A 124 17.07 7.01 -9.02
C ARG A 124 17.08 6.97 -10.55
N VAL A 125 16.33 6.04 -11.12
CA VAL A 125 16.24 5.87 -12.58
C VAL A 125 15.60 7.10 -13.25
N GLN A 126 14.55 7.69 -12.65
CA GLN A 126 13.94 8.90 -13.16
C GLN A 126 14.92 10.09 -13.19
N LYS A 127 15.72 10.26 -12.13
CA LYS A 127 16.80 11.28 -12.11
C LYS A 127 17.85 11.04 -13.19
N GLU A 128 18.27 9.80 -13.40
CA GLU A 128 19.24 9.48 -14.47
C GLU A 128 18.67 9.72 -15.88
N MET A 129 17.36 9.53 -16.07
CA MET A 129 16.71 9.73 -17.37
C MET A 129 16.40 11.20 -17.69
N PHE A 130 16.10 12.02 -16.69
CA PHE A 130 15.54 13.36 -16.88
C PHE A 130 16.34 14.50 -16.23
N GLY A 131 17.40 14.20 -15.49
CA GLY A 131 18.23 15.18 -14.76
C GLY A 131 17.67 15.55 -13.39
#